data_AF-A0A840YYY6-F1
#
_entry.id   AF-A0A840YYY6-F1
#
_cell.length_a   1.000
_cell.length_b   1.000
_cell.length_c   1.000
_cell.angle_alpha   90.00
_cell.angle_beta   90.00
_cell.angle_gamma   90.00
#
_symmetry.space_group_name_H-M   'P 1'
#
loop_
_entity.id
_entity.type
_entity.pdbx_description
1 polymer ?
#
loop_
_entity_poly.entity_id
_entity_poly.type
_entity_poly.pdbx_seq_one_letter_code
_entity_poly.pdbx_strand_id
1 'polypeptide(L)'
;MRRTTAAHNRLQAQQARHDRRAWQMKRRERTRRLIELGGLVAKAGLVELTDDDRAVILGVLVEAAATLRSADGQRQLVVWRRRGQRAFKEKGE
;
A
#
# COMPACT_ATOMS: atom_id res chain seq x y z
N MET A 1 -27.90 -36.65 -22.87
CA MET A 1 -27.18 -35.36 -23.05
C MET A 1 -27.50 -34.24 -22.04
N ARG A 2 -28.58 -34.27 -21.24
CA ARG A 2 -28.89 -33.16 -20.28
C ARG A 2 -28.02 -33.11 -19.00
N ARG A 3 -27.38 -34.21 -18.61
CA ARG A 3 -26.55 -34.29 -17.38
C ARG A 3 -25.19 -33.60 -17.49
N THR A 4 -24.62 -33.52 -18.70
CA THR A 4 -23.31 -32.90 -18.95
C THR A 4 -23.37 -31.38 -18.87
N THR A 5 -24.44 -30.76 -19.39
CA THR A 5 -24.65 -29.30 -19.33
C THR A 5 -24.83 -28.80 -17.90
N ALA A 6 -25.57 -29.54 -17.06
CA ALA A 6 -25.78 -29.17 -15.66
C ALA A 6 -24.48 -29.24 -14.83
N ALA A 7 -23.62 -30.24 -15.08
CA ALA A 7 -22.30 -30.33 -14.45
C ALA A 7 -21.38 -29.18 -14.90
N HIS A 8 -21.37 -28.87 -16.19
CA HIS A 8 -20.58 -27.78 -16.76
C HIS A 8 -20.97 -26.41 -16.19
N ASN A 9 -22.28 -26.11 -16.13
CA ASN A 9 -22.78 -24.85 -15.58
C ASN A 9 -22.44 -24.69 -14.09
N ARG A 10 -22.39 -25.78 -13.32
CA ARG A 10 -21.97 -25.75 -11.90
C ARG A 10 -20.49 -25.41 -11.76
N LEU A 11 -19.64 -25.99 -12.61
CA LEU A 11 -18.20 -25.68 -12.63
C LEU A 11 -17.95 -24.22 -13.03
N GLN A 12 -18.63 -23.73 -14.07
CA GLN A 12 -18.55 -22.33 -14.47
C GLN A 12 -19.03 -21.37 -13.36
N ALA A 13 -20.13 -21.70 -12.69
CA ALA A 13 -20.64 -20.90 -11.57
C ALA A 13 -19.68 -20.92 -10.37
N GLN A 14 -19.03 -22.05 -10.09
CA GLN A 14 -18.02 -22.17 -9.03
C GLN A 14 -16.77 -21.34 -9.36
N GLN A 15 -16.30 -21.40 -10.61
CA GLN A 15 -15.18 -20.60 -11.11
C GLN A 15 -15.48 -19.11 -11.00
N ALA A 16 -16.65 -18.66 -11.48
CA ALA A 16 -17.07 -17.26 -11.40
C ALA A 16 -17.16 -16.74 -9.95
N ARG A 17 -17.60 -17.57 -9.00
CA ARG A 17 -17.62 -17.23 -7.57
C ARG A 17 -16.20 -17.11 -7.01
N HIS A 18 -15.32 -18.02 -7.38
CA HIS A 18 -13.93 -17.99 -6.96
C HIS A 18 -13.21 -16.74 -7.49
N ASP A 19 -13.39 -16.43 -8.77
CA ASP A 19 -12.81 -15.25 -9.41
C ASP A 19 -13.32 -13.95 -8.78
N ARG A 20 -14.63 -13.89 -8.49
CA ARG A 20 -15.23 -12.75 -7.77
C ARG A 20 -14.65 -12.61 -6.36
N ARG A 21 -14.44 -13.71 -5.63
CA ARG A 21 -13.80 -13.69 -4.30
C ARG A 21 -12.35 -13.23 -4.39
N ALA A 22 -11.58 -13.75 -5.35
CA ALA A 22 -10.21 -13.33 -5.58
C ALA A 22 -10.11 -11.82 -5.90
N TRP A 23 -11.02 -11.31 -6.72
CA TRP A 23 -11.10 -9.87 -7.02
C TRP A 23 -11.41 -9.03 -5.77
N GLN A 24 -12.40 -9.46 -4.97
CA GLN A 24 -12.74 -8.78 -3.71
C GLN A 24 -11.56 -8.75 -2.73
N MET A 25 -10.83 -9.85 -2.60
CA MET A 25 -9.65 -9.94 -1.73
C MET A 25 -8.56 -8.97 -2.19
N LYS A 26 -8.22 -8.96 -3.48
CA LYS A 26 -7.25 -8.02 -4.07
C LYS A 26 -7.66 -6.56 -3.84
N ARG A 27 -8.96 -6.26 -3.95
CA ARG A 27 -9.47 -4.90 -3.69
C ARG A 27 -9.31 -4.51 -2.22
N ARG A 28 -9.65 -5.39 -1.28
CA ARG A 28 -9.48 -5.14 0.16
C ARG A 28 -8.02 -4.94 0.53
N GLU A 29 -7.13 -5.76 -0.01
CA GLU A 29 -5.69 -5.64 0.19
C GLU A 29 -5.16 -4.30 -0.34
N ARG A 30 -5.58 -3.90 -1.55
CA ARG A 30 -5.23 -2.59 -2.12
C ARG A 30 -5.71 -1.44 -1.23
N THR A 31 -6.97 -1.46 -0.80
CA THR A 31 -7.52 -0.40 0.07
C THR A 31 -6.79 -0.35 1.40
N ARG A 32 -6.55 -1.50 2.05
CA ARG A 32 -5.78 -1.57 3.29
C ARG A 32 -4.38 -0.97 3.11
N ARG A 33 -3.65 -1.38 2.08
CA ARG A 33 -2.31 -0.87 1.79
C ARG A 33 -2.30 0.65 1.60
N LEU A 34 -3.27 1.21 0.87
CA LEU A 34 -3.33 2.66 0.66
C LEU A 34 -3.65 3.42 1.96
N ILE A 35 -4.52 2.87 2.81
CA ILE A 35 -4.81 3.44 4.14
C ILE A 35 -3.57 3.39 5.02
N GLU A 36 -2.87 2.26 5.07
CA GLU A 36 -1.62 2.11 5.84
C GLU A 36 -0.57 3.14 5.39
N LEU A 37 -0.37 3.29 4.07
CA LEU A 37 0.55 4.28 3.52
C LEU A 37 0.13 5.72 3.86
N GLY A 38 -1.17 6.05 3.77
CA GLY A 38 -1.69 7.35 4.20
C GLY A 38 -1.49 7.60 5.69
N GLY A 39 -1.64 6.56 6.51
CA GLY A 39 -1.35 6.60 7.95
C GLY A 39 0.11 6.93 8.26
N LEU A 40 1.06 6.48 7.43
CA LEU A 40 2.48 6.86 7.58
C LEU A 40 2.71 8.35 7.32
N VAL A 41 2.03 8.94 6.33
CA VAL A 41 2.13 10.37 6.02
C VAL A 41 1.61 11.21 7.20
N ALA A 42 0.45 10.84 7.74
CA ALA A 42 -0.11 11.49 8.93
C ALA A 42 0.79 11.31 10.16
N LYS A 43 1.29 10.08 10.41
CA LYS A 43 2.19 9.79 11.53
C LYS A 43 3.52 10.51 11.44
N ALA A 44 4.02 10.79 10.24
CA ALA A 44 5.20 11.63 10.04
C ALA A 44 4.96 13.12 10.34
N GLY A 45 3.72 13.53 10.65
CA GLY A 45 3.34 14.91 10.92
C GLY A 45 3.22 15.76 9.65
N LEU A 46 3.36 15.16 8.46
CA LEU A 46 3.39 15.91 7.22
C LEU A 46 2.07 16.61 6.93
N VAL A 47 0.93 15.99 7.26
CA VAL A 47 -0.39 16.60 7.05
C VAL A 47 -0.54 17.89 7.84
N GLU A 48 -0.16 17.88 9.12
CA GLU A 48 -0.26 19.04 10.00
C GLU A 48 0.78 20.13 9.64
N LEU A 49 2.03 19.73 9.37
CA LEU A 49 3.11 20.66 9.03
C LEU A 49 2.94 21.35 7.68
N THR A 50 2.13 20.78 6.78
CA THR A 50 1.92 21.31 5.42
C THR A 50 0.50 21.82 5.20
N ASP A 51 -0.37 21.81 6.21
CA ASP A 51 -1.80 22.16 6.09
C ASP A 51 -2.52 21.36 4.98
N ASP A 52 -2.24 20.05 4.91
CA ASP A 52 -2.71 19.14 3.85
C ASP A 52 -2.36 19.57 2.41
N ASP A 53 -1.32 20.39 2.21
CA ASP A 53 -0.85 20.72 0.86
C ASP A 53 -0.25 19.47 0.19
N ARG A 54 -1.07 18.85 -0.66
CA ARG A 54 -0.72 17.63 -1.39
C ARG A 54 0.45 17.81 -2.35
N ALA A 55 0.64 19.01 -2.90
CA ALA A 55 1.77 19.28 -3.78
C ALA A 55 3.08 19.31 -2.99
N VAL A 56 3.07 19.91 -1.80
CA VAL A 56 4.24 19.91 -0.89
C VAL A 56 4.55 18.49 -0.41
N ILE A 57 3.55 17.75 0.06
CA ILE A 57 3.74 16.35 0.51
C ILE A 57 4.32 15.50 -0.63
N LEU A 58 3.77 15.62 -1.84
CA LEU A 58 4.28 14.89 -3.00
C LEU A 58 5.71 15.33 -3.35
N GLY A 59 6.02 16.62 -3.28
CA GLY A 59 7.36 17.16 -3.52
C GLY A 59 8.42 16.52 -2.61
N VAL A 60 8.15 16.44 -1.31
CA VAL A 60 9.05 15.79 -0.34
C VAL A 60 9.23 14.31 -0.64
N LEU A 61 8.16 13.60 -1.01
CA LEU A 61 8.25 12.17 -1.37
C LEU A 61 9.03 11.95 -2.68
N VAL A 62 8.90 12.86 -3.65
CA VAL A 62 9.67 12.84 -4.90
C VAL A 62 11.16 13.08 -4.63
N GLU A 63 11.49 14.06 -3.78
CA GLU A 63 12.86 14.32 -3.35
C GLU A 63 13.45 13.09 -2.65
N ALA A 64 12.72 12.48 -1.71
CA ALA A 64 13.15 11.28 -1.04
C ALA A 64 13.42 10.12 -2.02
N ALA A 65 12.54 9.95 -3.02
CA ALA A 65 12.74 8.95 -4.06
C ALA A 65 13.95 9.26 -4.95
N ALA A 66 14.23 10.53 -5.23
CA ALA A 66 15.42 10.95 -5.97
C ALA A 66 16.70 10.67 -5.17
N THR A 67 16.72 10.95 -3.86
CA THR A 67 17.83 10.58 -2.98
C THR A 67 18.12 9.09 -3.01
N LEU A 68 17.09 8.23 -2.95
CA LEU A 68 17.28 6.77 -2.99
C LEU A 68 17.77 6.24 -4.35
N ARG A 69 17.57 6.98 -5.44
CA ARG A 69 18.11 6.64 -6.77
C ARG A 69 19.54 7.14 -6.99
N SER A 70 20.08 7.96 -6.09
CA SER A 70 21.46 8.45 -6.16
C SER A 70 22.49 7.37 -5.81
N ALA A 71 23.78 7.65 -6.06
CA ALA A 71 24.88 6.75 -5.70
C ALA A 71 24.90 6.38 -4.20
N ASP A 72 24.48 7.30 -3.32
CA ASP A 72 24.42 7.09 -1.87
C ASP A 72 23.08 6.53 -1.37
N GLY A 73 22.17 6.16 -2.28
CA GLY A 73 20.80 5.76 -1.95
C GLY A 73 20.72 4.61 -0.94
N GLN A 74 21.62 3.63 -1.04
CA GLN A 74 21.68 2.51 -0.07
C GLN A 74 22.08 2.96 1.33
N ARG A 75 23.05 3.89 1.43
CA ARG A 75 23.46 4.46 2.72
C ARG A 75 22.32 5.23 3.36
N GLN A 76 21.62 6.04 2.57
CA GLN A 76 20.47 6.80 3.05
C GLN A 76 19.29 5.90 3.46
N LEU A 77 19.04 4.82 2.72
CA LEU A 77 18.02 3.85 3.08
C LEU A 77 18.25 3.24 4.47
N VAL A 78 19.50 2.92 4.82
CA VAL A 78 19.85 2.42 6.16
C VAL A 78 19.57 3.46 7.24
N VAL A 79 19.94 4.73 6.99
CA VAL A 79 19.69 5.84 7.92
C VAL A 79 18.18 6.03 8.15
N TRP A 80 17.40 6.10 7.08
CA TRP A 80 15.95 6.29 7.16
C TRP A 80 15.24 5.12 7.81
N ARG A 81 15.68 3.88 7.54
CA ARG A 81 15.13 2.68 8.21
C ARG A 81 15.31 2.78 9.72
N ARG A 82 16.51 3.13 10.19
CA ARG A 82 16.79 3.29 11.63
C ARG A 82 15.97 4.43 12.25
N ARG A 83 15.84 5.56 11.55
CA ARG A 83 15.02 6.69 12.01
C ARG A 83 13.54 6.31 12.11
N GLY A 84 13.00 5.65 11.08
CA GLY A 84 11.63 5.14 11.08
C GLY A 84 11.37 4.20 12.25
N GLN A 85 12.25 3.22 12.48
CA GLN A 85 12.13 2.30 13.63
C GLN A 85 12.07 3.01 14.98
N ARG A 86 12.84 4.09 15.18
CA ARG A 86 12.77 4.89 16.41
C ARG A 86 11.44 5.66 16.50
N ALA A 87 11.01 6.28 15.41
CA ALA A 87 9.74 7.01 15.38
C ALA A 87 8.53 6.11 15.66
N PHE A 88 8.55 4.84 15.23
CA PHE A 88 7.51 3.86 15.60
C PHE A 88 7.52 3.59 17.11
N LYS A 89 8.69 3.31 17.68
CA LYS A 89 8.84 3.03 19.12
C LYS A 89 8.43 4.22 20.01
N GLU A 90 8.83 5.43 19.64
CA GLU A 90 8.51 6.66 20.39
C GLU A 90 7.01 6.96 20.39
N LYS A 91 6.29 6.56 19.34
CA LYS A 91 4.83 6.73 19.24
C LYS A 91 4.02 5.60 19.88
N GLY A 92 4.66 4.67 20.60
CA GLY A 92 3.99 3.64 21.39
C GLY A 92 3.35 2.51 20.58
N GLU A 93 3.87 2.22 19.37
CA GLU A 93 3.49 1.09 18.53
C GLU A 93 4.63 0.08 18.34
#